data_AF-A0A7S2MQZ1-F1
#
_entry.id   AF-A0A7S2MQZ1-F1
#
_cell.length_a   1.000
_cell.length_b   1.000
_cell.length_c   1.000
_cell.angle_alpha   90.00
_cell.angle_beta   90.00
_cell.angle_gamma   90.00
#
_symmetry.space_group_name_H-M   'P 1'
#
loop_
_entity.id
_entity.type
_entity.pdbx_description
1 polymer ?
#
loop_
_entity_poly.entity_id
_entity_poly.type
_entity_poly.pdbx_seq_one_letter_code
_entity_poly.pdbx_strand_id
1 'polypeptide(L)'
;LVLKDKGVWDGDNVNLFPQTAKAVHECGVPATEVFFASMKPRTDIKPHSDFTNFVLTSHLALDIPCSGENKCRLSIGDETRQWINGEVMLFDTSIMHDAINESDEMRYILMLRLWHPDLTEVEKEALQFLYDAIQVPELVSEDPGMRTV
;
A
#
# COMPACT_ATOMS: atom_id res chain seq x y z
N LEU A 1 -1.99 -10.24 1.39
CA LEU A 1 -2.54 -10.78 0.13
C LEU A 1 -2.57 -9.65 -0.89
N VAL A 2 -1.86 -9.79 -2.00
CA VAL A 2 -1.67 -8.70 -2.97
C VAL A 2 -2.65 -8.83 -4.13
N LEU A 3 -3.40 -7.77 -4.42
CA LEU A 3 -4.29 -7.69 -5.59
C LEU A 3 -3.62 -6.94 -6.74
N LYS A 4 -2.77 -5.96 -6.43
CA LYS A 4 -2.01 -5.17 -7.40
C LYS A 4 -0.64 -4.88 -6.82
N ASP A 5 0.41 -5.08 -7.60
CA ASP A 5 1.79 -4.71 -7.26
C ASP A 5 2.38 -3.89 -8.40
N LYS A 6 2.95 -2.71 -8.09
CA LYS A 6 3.64 -1.83 -9.04
C LYS A 6 2.92 -1.65 -10.39
N GLY A 7 1.61 -1.39 -10.36
CA GLY A 7 0.82 -1.19 -11.58
C GLY A 7 0.17 -2.44 -12.15
N VAL A 8 0.63 -3.65 -11.78
CA VAL A 8 0.18 -4.92 -12.35
C VAL A 8 -0.81 -5.61 -11.41
N TRP A 9 -1.97 -6.02 -11.95
CA TRP A 9 -2.95 -6.80 -11.21
C TRP A 9 -2.55 -8.27 -11.13
N ASP A 10 -2.65 -8.87 -9.95
CA ASP A 10 -2.37 -10.28 -9.73
C ASP A 10 -3.46 -11.15 -10.36
N GLY A 11 -3.08 -12.10 -11.22
CA GLY A 11 -4.03 -12.90 -12.00
C GLY A 11 -4.94 -13.82 -11.18
N ASP A 12 -4.47 -14.30 -10.02
CA ASP A 12 -5.19 -15.28 -9.20
C ASP A 12 -5.95 -14.59 -8.06
N ASN A 13 -5.30 -13.66 -7.37
CA ASN A 13 -5.86 -13.01 -6.18
C ASN A 13 -7.04 -12.09 -6.52
N VAL A 14 -7.06 -11.48 -7.72
CA VAL A 14 -8.23 -10.72 -8.18
C VAL A 14 -9.47 -11.59 -8.36
N ASN A 15 -9.30 -12.88 -8.69
CA ASN A 15 -10.41 -13.83 -8.79
C ASN A 15 -10.92 -14.28 -7.43
N LEU A 16 -10.08 -14.23 -6.39
CA LEU A 16 -10.48 -14.46 -5.00
C LEU A 16 -11.27 -13.27 -4.42
N PHE A 17 -10.96 -12.05 -4.86
CA PHE A 17 -11.57 -10.80 -4.38
C PHE A 17 -12.11 -9.92 -5.53
N PRO A 18 -13.01 -10.45 -6.38
CA PRO A 18 -13.41 -9.80 -7.63
C PRO A 18 -14.17 -8.49 -7.39
N GLN A 19 -14.95 -8.43 -6.31
CA GLN A 19 -15.68 -7.21 -5.94
C GLN A 19 -14.74 -6.10 -5.48
N THR A 20 -13.69 -6.42 -4.72
CA THR A 20 -12.70 -5.45 -4.28
C THR A 20 -11.87 -4.94 -5.44
N ALA A 21 -11.38 -5.84 -6.31
CA ALA A 21 -10.62 -5.45 -7.50
C ALA A 21 -11.44 -4.55 -8.42
N LYS A 22 -12.71 -4.91 -8.67
CA LYS A 22 -13.65 -4.11 -9.44
C LYS A 22 -13.87 -2.73 -8.81
N ALA A 23 -14.16 -2.65 -7.51
CA ALA A 23 -14.41 -1.38 -6.83
C ALA A 23 -13.19 -0.44 -6.92
N VAL A 24 -11.98 -0.96 -6.68
CA VAL A 24 -10.75 -0.17 -6.78
C VAL A 24 -10.53 0.33 -8.21
N HIS A 25 -10.79 -0.51 -9.22
CA HIS A 25 -10.69 -0.10 -10.62
C HIS A 25 -11.72 0.98 -10.99
N GLU A 26 -12.99 0.80 -10.63
CA GLU A 26 -14.08 1.73 -10.95
C GLU A 26 -13.97 3.07 -10.21
N CYS A 27 -13.42 3.08 -9.00
CA CYS A 27 -13.16 4.33 -8.27
C CYS A 27 -12.06 5.18 -8.91
N GLY A 28 -11.26 4.64 -9.83
CA GLY A 28 -10.21 5.38 -10.54
C GLY A 28 -9.10 5.89 -9.62
N VAL A 29 -8.88 5.26 -8.46
CA VAL A 29 -7.81 5.65 -7.55
C VAL A 29 -6.45 5.40 -8.22
N PRO A 30 -5.47 6.32 -8.12
CA PRO A 30 -4.16 6.19 -8.77
C PRO A 30 -3.24 5.23 -7.99
N ALA A 31 -3.75 4.03 -7.66
CA ALA A 31 -3.06 3.04 -6.86
C ALA A 31 -2.01 2.28 -7.68
N THR A 32 -0.77 2.28 -7.21
CA THR A 32 0.33 1.46 -7.68
C THR A 32 0.28 0.06 -7.08
N GLU A 33 -0.05 -0.02 -5.79
CA GLU A 33 -0.16 -1.27 -5.04
C GLU A 33 -1.49 -1.32 -4.29
N VAL A 34 -2.09 -2.50 -4.19
CA VAL A 34 -3.36 -2.76 -3.50
C VAL A 34 -3.26 -4.12 -2.84
N PHE A 35 -3.36 -4.19 -1.51
CA PHE A 35 -3.25 -5.46 -0.80
C PHE A 35 -3.94 -5.45 0.56
N PHE A 36 -4.45 -6.62 0.95
CA PHE A 36 -4.90 -6.85 2.32
C PHE A 36 -3.70 -7.10 3.22
N ALA A 37 -3.57 -6.28 4.26
CA ALA A 37 -2.54 -6.40 5.28
C ALA A 37 -3.16 -6.82 6.61
N SER A 38 -2.59 -7.85 7.21
CA SER A 38 -2.98 -8.35 8.54
C SER A 38 -1.85 -8.10 9.53
N MET A 39 -2.22 -7.88 10.79
CA MET A 39 -1.26 -7.75 11.89
C MET A 39 -1.70 -8.62 13.05
N LYS A 40 -0.75 -9.40 13.58
CA LYS A 40 -1.02 -10.38 14.65
C LYS A 40 -1.32 -9.69 15.97
N PRO A 41 -2.06 -10.36 16.88
CA PRO A 41 -2.20 -9.91 18.26
C PRO A 41 -0.85 -9.63 18.90
N ARG A 42 -0.79 -8.61 19.76
CA ARG A 42 0.39 -8.29 20.59
C ARG A 42 1.68 -8.14 19.78
N THR A 43 1.60 -7.49 18.63
CA THR A 43 2.77 -7.20 17.79
C THR A 43 2.91 -5.71 17.51
N ASP A 44 4.12 -5.32 17.15
CA ASP A 44 4.45 -3.98 16.72
C ASP A 44 5.40 -4.01 15.53
N ILE A 45 5.22 -3.04 14.63
CA ILE A 45 6.17 -2.71 13.58
C ILE A 45 6.96 -1.51 14.10
N LYS A 46 8.29 -1.64 14.17
CA LYS A 46 9.16 -0.59 14.72
C LYS A 46 9.15 0.66 13.85
N PRO A 47 9.48 1.84 14.43
CA PRO A 47 9.62 3.08 13.67
C PRO A 47 10.54 2.93 12.46
N HIS A 48 10.03 3.27 11.27
CA HIS A 48 10.75 3.24 10.00
C HIS A 48 10.20 4.30 9.02
N SER A 49 10.87 4.45 7.88
CA SER A 49 10.41 5.24 6.74
C SER A 49 10.61 4.39 5.48
N ASP A 50 9.74 4.59 4.49
CA ASP A 50 9.84 3.91 3.20
C ASP A 50 10.91 4.54 2.29
N PHE A 51 11.45 5.70 2.68
CA PHE A 51 12.43 6.47 1.90
C PHE A 51 11.95 6.89 0.50
N THR A 52 10.64 6.87 0.24
CA THR A 52 10.03 7.30 -1.02
C THR A 52 8.87 8.24 -0.75
N ASN A 53 8.90 9.45 -1.32
CA ASN A 53 7.85 10.47 -1.17
C ASN A 53 6.96 10.64 -2.41
N PHE A 54 7.22 9.89 -3.48
CA PHE A 54 6.45 9.91 -4.72
C PHE A 54 5.17 9.04 -4.63
N VAL A 55 4.92 8.44 -3.47
CA VAL A 55 3.69 7.71 -3.14
C VAL A 55 3.12 8.18 -1.80
N LEU A 56 1.80 8.11 -1.67
CA LEU A 56 1.10 8.19 -0.40
C LEU A 56 0.53 6.82 -0.04
N THR A 57 0.37 6.54 1.24
CA THR A 57 -0.19 5.27 1.74
C THR A 57 -1.57 5.50 2.34
N SER A 58 -2.52 4.67 1.92
CA SER A 58 -3.90 4.68 2.40
C SER A 58 -4.22 3.37 3.11
N HIS A 59 -4.89 3.46 4.25
CA HIS A 59 -5.44 2.34 5.01
C HIS A 59 -6.96 2.47 5.12
N LEU A 60 -7.70 1.61 4.43
CA LEU A 60 -9.11 1.35 4.75
C LEU A 60 -9.17 0.30 5.85
N ALA A 61 -9.73 0.66 7.00
CA ALA A 61 -9.94 -0.24 8.13
C ALA A 61 -11.08 -1.23 7.83
N LEU A 62 -10.78 -2.53 7.84
CA LEU A 62 -11.76 -3.57 7.53
C LEU A 62 -12.28 -4.24 8.80
N ASP A 63 -11.34 -4.72 9.62
CA ASP A 63 -11.63 -5.41 10.87
C ASP A 63 -10.53 -5.07 11.88
N ILE A 64 -10.83 -4.05 12.68
CA ILE A 64 -10.01 -3.54 13.77
C ILE A 64 -10.64 -3.98 15.08
N PRO A 65 -9.92 -4.75 15.92
CA PRO A 65 -10.42 -5.17 17.22
C PRO A 65 -10.75 -3.98 18.13
N CYS A 66 -11.99 -3.92 18.59
CA CYS A 66 -12.49 -2.80 19.41
C CYS A 66 -13.32 -3.23 20.63
N SER A 67 -13.16 -4.47 21.10
CA SER A 67 -13.83 -5.01 22.28
C SER A 67 -13.50 -4.18 23.55
N GLY A 68 -14.29 -3.14 23.79
CA GLY A 68 -14.13 -2.16 24.87
C GLY A 68 -13.34 -0.91 24.45
N GLU A 69 -12.11 -1.08 23.99
CA GLU A 69 -11.22 0.01 23.56
C GLU A 69 -10.41 -0.44 22.34
N ASN A 70 -10.19 0.48 21.39
CA ASN A 70 -9.32 0.21 20.26
C ASN A 70 -7.85 0.27 20.71
N LYS A 71 -7.17 -0.87 20.63
CA LYS A 71 -5.76 -1.03 21.02
C LYS A 71 -4.81 -1.08 19.82
N CYS A 72 -5.30 -0.71 18.64
CA CYS A 72 -4.50 -0.59 17.44
C CYS A 72 -4.21 0.89 17.15
N ARG A 73 -2.93 1.25 17.02
CA ARG A 73 -2.50 2.62 16.69
C ARG A 73 -1.53 2.65 15.52
N LEU A 74 -1.58 3.75 14.79
CA LEU A 74 -0.64 4.15 13.76
C LEU A 74 -0.07 5.51 14.16
N SER A 75 1.25 5.61 14.21
CA SER A 75 1.96 6.85 14.51
C SER A 75 2.73 7.29 13.26
N ILE A 76 2.60 8.56 12.89
CA ILE A 76 3.28 9.19 11.74
C ILE A 76 3.82 10.53 12.21
N GLY A 77 5.15 10.69 12.25
CA GLY A 77 5.78 11.88 12.81
C GLY A 77 5.40 12.06 14.27
N ASP A 78 4.75 13.18 14.59
CA ASP A 78 4.25 13.53 15.92
C ASP A 78 2.76 13.22 16.12
N GLU A 79 2.06 12.75 15.08
CA GLU A 79 0.66 12.38 15.16
C GLU A 79 0.47 10.88 15.43
N THR A 80 -0.47 10.54 16.31
CA THR A 80 -0.91 9.16 16.53
C THR A 80 -2.41 9.06 16.35
N ARG A 81 -2.84 8.12 15.52
CA ARG A 81 -4.24 7.88 15.18
C ARG A 81 -4.60 6.42 15.37
N GLN A 82 -5.89 6.16 15.58
CA GLN A 82 -6.46 4.83 15.64
C GLN A 82 -7.27 4.56 14.38
N TRP A 83 -7.23 3.33 13.88
CA TRP A 83 -8.09 2.93 12.75
C TRP A 83 -9.55 2.82 13.21
N ILE A 84 -10.49 3.35 12.44
CA ILE A 84 -11.93 3.22 12.68
C ILE A 84 -12.53 2.37 11.56
N ASN A 85 -13.17 1.24 11.89
CA ASN A 85 -13.74 0.31 10.89
C ASN A 85 -14.63 1.04 9.87
N GLY A 86 -14.36 0.82 8.59
CA GLY A 86 -15.04 1.48 7.47
C GLY A 86 -14.47 2.84 7.07
N GLU A 87 -13.57 3.42 7.86
CA GLU A 87 -12.92 4.69 7.54
C GLU A 87 -11.54 4.51 6.87
N VAL A 88 -11.16 5.54 6.13
CA VAL A 88 -9.89 5.62 5.41
C VAL A 88 -8.96 6.61 6.09
N MET A 89 -7.71 6.20 6.32
CA MET A 89 -6.60 7.11 6.63
C MET A 89 -5.67 7.22 5.43
N LEU A 90 -5.20 8.43 5.12
CA LEU A 90 -4.20 8.70 4.09
C LEU A 90 -3.03 9.43 4.75
N PHE A 91 -1.81 8.97 4.53
CA PHE A 91 -0.61 9.52 5.15
C PHE A 91 0.63 9.27 4.27
N ASP A 92 1.71 9.99 4.56
CA ASP A 92 2.98 9.89 3.85
C ASP A 92 3.94 8.98 4.64
N THR A 93 4.31 7.84 4.07
CA THR A 93 5.24 6.87 4.70
C THR A 93 6.71 7.22 4.48
N SER A 94 7.02 8.31 3.75
CA SER A 94 8.35 8.91 3.78
C SER A 94 8.66 9.53 5.15
N ILE A 95 7.62 9.91 5.91
CA ILE A 95 7.73 10.34 7.30
C ILE A 95 7.92 9.11 8.20
N MET A 96 8.73 9.24 9.25
CA MET A 96 8.91 8.19 10.24
C MET A 96 7.56 7.74 10.82
N HIS A 97 7.29 6.45 10.79
CA HIS A 97 6.02 5.89 11.22
C HIS A 97 6.18 4.49 11.84
N ASP A 98 5.24 4.14 12.69
CA ASP A 98 5.14 2.83 13.34
C ASP A 98 3.68 2.40 13.49
N ALA A 99 3.46 1.11 13.68
CA ALA A 99 2.12 0.54 13.83
C ALA A 99 2.12 -0.51 14.94
N ILE A 100 1.09 -0.49 15.77
CA ILE A 100 0.99 -1.37 16.93
C ILE A 100 -0.41 -1.99 16.98
N ASN A 101 -0.46 -3.30 17.24
CA ASN A 101 -1.68 -4.04 17.59
C ASN A 101 -1.50 -4.61 18.99
N GLU A 102 -1.95 -3.89 20.02
CA GLU A 102 -1.91 -4.35 21.41
C GLU A 102 -3.17 -5.15 21.80
N SER A 103 -4.06 -5.45 20.86
CA SER A 103 -5.22 -6.31 21.11
C SER A 103 -4.85 -7.80 21.14
N ASP A 104 -5.81 -8.63 21.54
CA ASP A 104 -5.70 -10.09 21.53
C ASP A 104 -6.19 -10.72 20.20
N GLU A 105 -6.54 -9.90 19.21
CA GLU A 105 -7.16 -10.33 17.97
C GLU A 105 -6.38 -9.84 16.74
N MET A 106 -6.61 -10.47 15.60
CA MET A 106 -6.01 -10.06 14.32
C MET A 106 -6.59 -8.72 13.88
N ARG A 107 -5.75 -7.85 13.29
CA ARG A 107 -6.18 -6.58 12.69
C ARG A 107 -6.02 -6.63 11.18
N TYR A 108 -7.09 -6.37 10.43
CA TYR A 108 -7.10 -6.37 8.97
C TYR A 108 -7.41 -4.99 8.37
N ILE A 109 -6.63 -4.61 7.37
CA ILE A 109 -6.82 -3.40 6.59
C ILE A 109 -6.69 -3.71 5.10
N LEU A 110 -7.31 -2.90 4.24
CA LEU A 110 -6.95 -2.80 2.83
C LEU A 110 -5.98 -1.62 2.67
N MET A 111 -4.75 -1.92 2.27
CA MET A 111 -3.72 -0.93 2.01
C MET A 111 -3.67 -0.61 0.52
N LEU A 112 -3.56 0.68 0.20
CA LEU A 112 -3.29 1.16 -1.15
C LEU A 112 -2.08 2.10 -1.12
N ARG A 113 -1.11 1.91 -2.03
CA ARG A 113 -0.08 2.92 -2.30
C ARG A 113 -0.45 3.70 -3.53
N LEU A 114 -0.65 4.99 -3.38
CA LEU A 114 -1.16 5.90 -4.41
C LEU A 114 -0.02 6.77 -4.94
N TRP A 115 0.01 7.07 -6.23
CA TRP A 115 0.92 8.12 -6.73
C TRP A 115 0.67 9.43 -5.98
N HIS A 116 1.73 10.13 -5.60
CA HIS A 116 1.62 11.45 -4.99
C HIS A 116 0.89 12.41 -5.97
N PRO A 117 -0.08 13.21 -5.51
CA PRO A 117 -0.92 14.03 -6.39
C PRO A 117 -0.14 15.06 -7.21
N ASP A 118 1.01 15.51 -6.70
CA ASP A 118 1.86 16.50 -7.39
C ASP A 118 2.73 15.92 -8.51
N LEU A 119 2.74 14.59 -8.70
CA LEU A 119 3.46 14.00 -9.83
C LEU A 119 2.75 14.30 -11.15
N THR A 120 3.53 14.77 -12.11
CA THR A 120 3.13 14.84 -13.52
C THR A 120 3.02 13.44 -14.14
N GLU A 121 2.32 13.33 -15.26
CA GLU A 121 2.21 12.04 -15.97
C GLU A 121 3.58 11.53 -16.44
N VAL A 122 4.47 12.41 -16.90
CA VAL A 122 5.84 12.03 -17.31
C VAL A 122 6.65 11.49 -16.13
N GLU A 123 6.49 12.06 -14.93
CA GLU A 123 7.14 11.53 -13.73
C GLU A 123 6.56 10.17 -13.32
N LYS A 124 5.25 9.97 -13.42
CA LYS A 124 4.61 8.66 -13.17
C LYS A 124 5.10 7.61 -14.15
N GLU A 125 5.21 7.94 -15.44
CA GLU A 125 5.75 7.04 -16.47
C GLU A 125 7.21 6.69 -16.19
N ALA A 126 8.05 7.68 -15.82
CA ALA A 126 9.44 7.43 -15.48
C ALA A 126 9.60 6.55 -14.23
N LEU A 127 8.79 6.79 -13.18
CA LEU A 127 8.78 5.97 -11.97
C LEU A 127 8.27 4.55 -12.24
N GLN A 128 7.24 4.41 -13.07
CA GLN A 128 6.75 3.09 -13.50
C GLN A 128 7.83 2.34 -14.27
N PHE A 129 8.57 3.00 -15.18
CA PHE A 129 9.70 2.38 -15.86
C PHE A 129 10.77 1.87 -14.88
N LEU A 130 11.07 2.61 -13.80
CA LEU A 130 11.99 2.15 -12.76
C LEU A 130 11.46 0.90 -12.05
N TYR A 131 10.17 0.83 -11.76
CA TYR A 131 9.55 -0.39 -11.21
C TYR A 131 9.67 -1.57 -12.15
N ASP A 132 9.40 -1.38 -13.44
CA ASP A 132 9.47 -2.42 -14.46
C ASP A 132 10.91 -2.90 -14.64
N ALA A 133 11.89 -1.99 -14.68
CA ALA A 133 13.31 -2.32 -14.83
C ALA A 133 13.88 -3.12 -13.64
N ILE A 134 13.33 -2.95 -12.43
CA ILE A 134 13.70 -3.78 -11.28
C ILE A 134 13.20 -5.23 -11.45
N GLN A 135 12.05 -5.42 -12.09
CA GLN A 135 11.46 -6.74 -12.31
C GLN A 135 12.01 -7.43 -13.58
N VAL A 136 12.33 -6.64 -14.61
CA VAL A 136 12.81 -7.08 -15.91
C VAL A 136 14.12 -6.34 -16.21
N PRO A 137 15.26 -6.82 -15.68
CA PRO A 137 16.56 -6.17 -15.84
C PRO A 137 16.96 -5.96 -17.31
N GLU A 138 16.41 -6.74 -18.24
CA GLU A 138 16.64 -6.62 -19.68
C GLU A 138 16.23 -5.26 -20.25
N LEU A 139 15.27 -4.57 -19.63
CA LEU A 139 14.83 -3.23 -20.02
C LEU A 139 15.95 -2.19 -19.95
N VAL A 140 16.95 -2.41 -19.09
CA VAL A 140 18.13 -1.55 -18.93
C VAL A 140 19.41 -2.18 -19.47
N SER A 141 19.31 -3.30 -20.20
CA SER A 141 20.47 -3.99 -20.79
C SER A 141 21.28 -3.06 -21.69
N GLU A 142 22.61 -3.17 -21.68
CA GLU A 142 23.45 -2.45 -22.64
C GLU A 142 23.28 -2.97 -24.08
N ASP A 143 22.80 -4.21 -24.23
CA ASP A 143 22.45 -4.82 -25.53
C ASP A 143 21.05 -4.35 -25.98
N PRO A 144 20.93 -3.53 -27.04
CA PRO A 144 19.63 -3.08 -27.53
C PRO A 144 18.71 -4.23 -27.99
N GLY A 145 19.26 -5.38 -28.37
CA GLY A 145 18.48 -6.55 -28.79
C GLY A 145 17.73 -7.24 -27.64
N MET A 146 18.11 -6.98 -26.39
CA MET A 146 17.45 -7.49 -25.19
C MET A 146 16.39 -6.54 -24.65
N ARG A 147 16.36 -5.28 -25.08
CA ARG A 147 15.38 -4.28 -24.67
C ARG A 147 14.07 -4.47 -25.45
N THR A 148 13.35 -5.56 -25.19
CA THR A 148 12.03 -5.80 -25.77
C THR A 148 10.94 -5.55 -24.74
N VAL A 149 10.03 -4.62 -25.06
CA VAL A 149 8.73 -4.39 -24.40
C VAL A 149 7.66 -5.31 -24.97
#